data_AF-A0A9E0VIR5-F1
#
_entry.id   AF-A0A9E0VIR5-F1
#
_cell.length_a   1.000
_cell.length_b   1.000
_cell.length_c   1.000
_cell.angle_alpha   90.00
_cell.angle_beta   90.00
_cell.angle_gamma   90.00
#
_symmetry.space_group_name_H-M   'P 1'
#
loop_
_entity.id
_entity.type
_entity.pdbx_description
1 polymer ?
#
loop_
_entity_poly.entity_id
_entity_poly.type
_entity_poly.pdbx_seq_one_letter_code
_entity_poly.pdbx_strand_id
1 'polypeptide(L)'
;MRYFDLRLGMTIASLAPLLTADAAPIDWAQPPVGCVADLAPATAEDRTAKVEEIEASAARVGMPPQLLFGALMQEAGFANLGISADGGNFSCGIGQINVREWCNWANALSPAEKQAIEWPAAEQACDEATLPTEIVRSFYDIARARAPKLSGETRGSRYYGDIAFATVAKKVEAVLAPIATGGTTPITPIEITPAVVRARYSAASSFTRYCGDVRKNIQAKATALRRLFDTEIPEPLRRRDTYPAGRSFARKCGKVSPAVYPLHTGWLMAIAMYNAGKHFLPRVASYYSITKETIGTDAGWADFTPLRLIEGLYGGGRFNPETKELNYFDLDGSPIEASWWKACIVQQHVARVIGYATLPGKSIARSLEPAGCKKIPSEKRQLSSGFFAPTASR
;
A
#
# COMPACT_ATOMS: atom_id res chain seq x y z
N MET A 1 -44.43 -49.58 18.42
CA MET A 1 -43.30 -48.85 17.82
C MET A 1 -43.25 -47.47 18.45
N ARG A 2 -42.24 -47.21 19.30
CA ARG A 2 -42.07 -45.95 20.02
C ARG A 2 -41.14 -45.04 19.22
N TYR A 3 -41.58 -43.83 18.93
CA TYR A 3 -40.75 -42.75 18.39
C TYR A 3 -39.81 -42.26 19.49
N PHE A 4 -38.50 -42.23 19.20
CA PHE A 4 -37.50 -41.58 20.03
C PHE A 4 -37.38 -40.12 19.58
N ASP A 5 -37.80 -39.22 20.45
CA ASP A 5 -37.63 -37.77 20.38
C ASP A 5 -36.24 -37.44 20.95
N LEU A 6 -35.32 -36.99 20.09
CA LEU A 6 -33.95 -36.63 20.45
C LEU A 6 -33.83 -35.10 20.38
N ARG A 7 -34.35 -34.43 21.42
CA ARG A 7 -34.03 -33.03 21.73
C ARG A 7 -32.58 -32.97 22.18
N LEU A 8 -31.66 -32.75 21.25
CA LEU A 8 -30.30 -32.34 21.57
C LEU A 8 -30.33 -30.86 21.95
N GLY A 9 -30.46 -30.58 23.25
CA GLY A 9 -30.19 -29.26 23.82
C GLY A 9 -28.70 -28.96 23.66
N MET A 10 -28.32 -28.32 22.57
CA MET A 10 -26.98 -27.82 22.37
C MET A 10 -26.86 -26.49 23.12
N THR A 11 -26.42 -26.59 24.37
CA THR A 11 -26.02 -25.44 25.19
C THR A 11 -24.94 -24.68 24.43
N ILE A 12 -25.26 -23.49 23.94
CA ILE A 12 -24.27 -22.55 23.40
C ILE A 12 -23.36 -22.19 24.57
N ALA A 13 -22.18 -22.80 24.61
CA ALA A 13 -21.10 -22.32 25.46
C ALA A 13 -20.75 -20.91 24.99
N SER A 14 -21.22 -19.90 25.74
CA SER A 14 -20.86 -18.51 25.57
C SER A 14 -19.34 -18.36 25.66
N LEU A 15 -18.69 -18.16 24.53
CA LEU A 15 -17.26 -17.80 24.45
C LEU A 15 -17.04 -16.32 24.76
N ALA A 16 -17.45 -15.91 25.95
CA ALA A 16 -16.86 -14.79 26.67
C ALA A 16 -16.13 -15.41 27.86
N PRO A 17 -14.81 -15.68 27.76
CA PRO A 17 -13.83 -14.63 28.04
C PRO A 17 -12.45 -14.85 27.37
N LEU A 18 -12.15 -14.11 26.30
CA LEU A 18 -10.75 -13.83 25.91
C LEU A 18 -10.47 -12.32 25.72
N LEU A 19 -11.46 -11.48 26.05
CA LEU A 19 -11.40 -10.02 25.86
C LEU A 19 -11.56 -9.21 27.16
N THR A 20 -11.56 -9.86 28.34
CA THR A 20 -11.64 -9.16 29.64
C THR A 20 -10.33 -9.20 30.42
N ALA A 21 -9.19 -9.37 29.74
CA ALA A 21 -8.00 -8.78 30.31
C ALA A 21 -8.23 -7.27 30.19
N ASP A 22 -8.35 -6.59 31.33
CA ASP A 22 -8.15 -5.14 31.45
C ASP A 22 -6.74 -4.84 30.93
N ALA A 23 -6.57 -4.87 29.61
CA ALA A 23 -5.44 -4.30 28.94
C ALA A 23 -5.60 -2.81 29.21
N ALA A 24 -4.82 -2.29 30.16
CA ALA A 24 -4.67 -0.86 30.37
C ALA A 24 -4.63 -0.19 28.98
N PRO A 25 -5.42 0.89 28.76
CA PRO A 25 -5.54 1.51 27.45
C PRO A 25 -4.15 1.64 26.85
N ILE A 26 -3.94 0.97 25.71
CA ILE A 26 -2.63 0.95 25.06
C ILE A 26 -2.29 2.40 24.78
N ASP A 27 -1.29 2.89 25.50
CA ASP A 27 -0.79 4.22 25.32
C ASP A 27 -0.07 4.24 23.97
N TRP A 28 -0.74 4.73 22.92
CA TRP A 28 -0.10 4.91 21.61
C TRP A 28 0.91 6.07 21.64
N ALA A 29 1.07 6.75 22.77
CA ALA A 29 2.07 7.76 23.02
C ALA A 29 3.49 7.21 23.25
N GLN A 30 3.68 5.90 23.11
CA GLN A 30 4.98 5.27 23.38
C GLN A 30 6.00 5.62 22.27
N PRO A 31 7.21 6.06 22.63
CA PRO A 31 8.23 6.38 21.65
C PRO A 31 8.70 5.09 20.93
N PRO A 32 8.86 5.07 19.59
CA PRO A 32 9.52 4.01 18.82
C PRO A 32 10.95 3.78 19.25
N VAL A 33 11.40 2.56 18.99
CA VAL A 33 12.48 1.95 19.77
C VAL A 33 13.59 1.37 18.91
N GLY A 34 13.55 1.60 17.61
CA GLY A 34 14.76 1.56 16.79
C GLY A 34 15.08 2.98 16.36
N CYS A 35 16.36 3.38 16.38
CA CYS A 35 16.69 4.49 15.49
C CYS A 35 16.32 4.03 14.07
N VAL A 36 15.75 4.94 13.28
CA VAL A 36 15.75 4.80 11.81
C VAL A 36 17.18 4.44 11.34
N ALA A 37 18.18 5.00 12.02
CA ALA A 37 19.60 4.71 11.83
C ALA A 37 20.09 3.32 12.31
N ASP A 38 19.31 2.58 13.08
CA ASP A 38 19.67 1.21 13.51
C ASP A 38 19.10 0.16 12.55
N LEU A 39 18.23 0.57 11.62
CA LEU A 39 17.40 -0.30 10.80
C LEU A 39 17.64 -0.12 9.27
N ALA A 40 18.61 0.72 8.85
CA ALA A 40 19.01 0.95 7.45
C ALA A 40 20.48 1.44 7.37
N PRO A 41 21.15 1.50 6.19
CA PRO A 41 21.68 0.53 5.22
C PRO A 41 23.23 0.33 5.38
N ALA A 42 23.91 -0.16 4.32
CA ALA A 42 25.29 -0.67 4.31
C ALA A 42 26.43 0.29 4.77
N THR A 43 26.23 1.62 4.73
CA THR A 43 27.21 2.62 5.20
C THR A 43 26.51 3.79 5.93
N ALA A 44 27.25 4.50 6.80
CA ALA A 44 26.71 5.60 7.61
C ALA A 44 26.22 6.81 6.78
N GLU A 45 26.79 7.03 5.59
CA GLU A 45 26.45 8.15 4.71
C GLU A 45 25.12 7.92 3.96
N ASP A 46 24.95 6.75 3.33
CA ASP A 46 23.69 6.36 2.65
C ASP A 46 22.53 6.33 3.65
N ARG A 47 22.82 5.93 4.90
CA ARG A 47 21.89 6.01 6.02
C ARG A 47 21.39 7.42 6.28
N THR A 48 22.32 8.34 6.46
CA THR A 48 22.02 9.72 6.85
C THR A 48 21.21 10.38 5.76
N ALA A 49 21.61 10.21 4.49
CA ALA A 49 20.88 10.75 3.35
C ALA A 49 19.43 10.21 3.24
N LYS A 50 19.21 8.92 3.53
CA LYS A 50 17.86 8.33 3.56
C LYS A 50 17.00 8.88 4.69
N VAL A 51 17.57 8.97 5.90
CA VAL A 51 16.86 9.50 7.07
C VAL A 51 16.43 10.95 6.83
N GLU A 52 17.37 11.80 6.40
CA GLU A 52 17.10 13.20 6.10
C GLU A 52 16.01 13.35 5.04
N GLU A 53 16.08 12.56 3.97
CA GLU A 53 15.06 12.61 2.93
C GLU A 53 13.69 12.11 3.41
N ILE A 54 13.65 11.06 4.24
CA ILE A 54 12.41 10.57 4.83
C ILE A 54 11.75 11.67 5.66
N GLU A 55 12.52 12.34 6.51
CA GLU A 55 12.01 13.43 7.35
C GLU A 55 11.53 14.61 6.49
N ALA A 56 12.32 15.03 5.51
CA ALA A 56 11.98 16.13 4.61
C ALA A 56 10.73 15.82 3.76
N SER A 57 10.67 14.63 3.17
CA SER A 57 9.53 14.18 2.35
C SER A 57 8.26 14.02 3.19
N ALA A 58 8.37 13.41 4.38
CA ALA A 58 7.25 13.24 5.29
C ALA A 58 6.70 14.59 5.76
N ALA A 59 7.57 15.54 6.13
CA ALA A 59 7.17 16.90 6.48
C ALA A 59 6.46 17.61 5.32
N ARG A 60 7.00 17.50 4.09
CA ARG A 60 6.41 18.10 2.89
C ARG A 60 4.98 17.64 2.64
N VAL A 61 4.68 16.37 2.89
CA VAL A 61 3.35 15.79 2.67
C VAL A 61 2.52 15.70 3.95
N GLY A 62 2.96 16.25 5.08
CA GLY A 62 2.25 16.17 6.36
C GLY A 62 2.01 14.74 6.86
N MET A 63 2.89 13.80 6.51
CA MET A 63 2.83 12.41 6.98
C MET A 63 3.80 12.22 8.16
N PRO A 64 3.47 11.36 9.14
CA PRO A 64 4.45 10.97 10.14
C PRO A 64 5.66 10.23 9.53
N PRO A 65 6.91 10.65 9.77
CA PRO A 65 8.10 10.08 9.14
C PRO A 65 8.28 8.57 9.43
N GLN A 66 7.87 8.09 10.59
CA GLN A 66 7.93 6.66 10.93
C GLN A 66 6.99 5.79 10.08
N LEU A 67 5.92 6.36 9.51
CA LEU A 67 5.04 5.66 8.58
C LEU A 67 5.70 5.54 7.20
N LEU A 68 6.37 6.60 6.72
CA LEU A 68 7.19 6.52 5.50
C LEU A 68 8.29 5.50 5.67
N PHE A 69 8.98 5.56 6.81
CA PHE A 69 10.04 4.63 7.16
C PHE A 69 9.56 3.18 7.12
N GLY A 70 8.46 2.87 7.82
CA GLY A 70 7.90 1.53 7.85
C GLY A 70 7.49 1.05 6.45
N ALA A 71 6.90 1.93 5.64
CA ALA A 71 6.55 1.62 4.25
C ALA A 71 7.80 1.28 3.43
N LEU A 72 8.83 2.12 3.42
CA LEU A 72 10.08 1.88 2.67
C LEU A 72 10.83 0.62 3.14
N MET A 73 10.83 0.37 4.46
CA MET A 73 11.42 -0.83 5.05
C MET A 73 10.72 -2.08 4.51
N GLN A 74 9.40 -2.04 4.39
CA GLN A 74 8.63 -3.19 3.96
C GLN A 74 8.68 -3.40 2.44
N GLU A 75 8.77 -2.33 1.64
CA GLU A 75 8.87 -2.43 0.17
C GLU A 75 10.22 -2.98 -0.29
N ALA A 76 11.31 -2.48 0.29
CA ALA A 76 12.65 -2.75 -0.22
C ALA A 76 13.69 -3.03 0.87
N GLY A 77 13.33 -3.02 2.14
CA GLY A 77 14.29 -3.12 3.24
C GLY A 77 15.36 -2.03 3.20
N PHE A 78 15.00 -0.83 2.73
CA PHE A 78 15.91 0.27 2.39
C PHE A 78 16.95 -0.03 1.30
N ALA A 79 16.83 -1.16 0.58
CA ALA A 79 17.67 -1.42 -0.57
C ALA A 79 17.32 -0.49 -1.73
N ASN A 80 18.34 -0.08 -2.47
CA ASN A 80 18.19 0.74 -3.68
C ASN A 80 17.92 -0.21 -4.85
N LEU A 81 16.69 -0.72 -4.91
CA LEU A 81 16.33 -1.73 -5.90
C LEU A 81 16.25 -1.16 -7.31
N GLY A 82 16.55 -1.99 -8.31
CA GLY A 82 16.24 -1.76 -9.70
C GLY A 82 14.74 -1.90 -10.00
N ILE A 83 14.42 -2.13 -11.27
CA ILE A 83 13.04 -2.41 -11.66
C ILE A 83 12.71 -3.87 -11.36
N SER A 84 11.63 -4.08 -10.61
CA SER A 84 10.99 -5.36 -10.33
C SER A 84 9.76 -5.52 -11.24
N ALA A 85 9.45 -6.75 -11.65
CA ALA A 85 8.29 -7.05 -12.48
C ALA A 85 7.36 -8.01 -11.75
N ASP A 86 6.10 -7.63 -11.57
CA ASP A 86 5.06 -8.44 -10.92
C ASP A 86 3.76 -8.39 -11.72
N GLY A 87 3.42 -9.49 -12.41
CA GLY A 87 2.13 -9.64 -13.08
C GLY A 87 1.80 -8.59 -14.16
N GLY A 88 2.78 -7.88 -14.71
CA GLY A 88 2.57 -6.78 -15.68
C GLY A 88 2.86 -5.39 -15.09
N ASN A 89 2.85 -5.28 -13.76
CA ASN A 89 3.30 -4.09 -13.04
C ASN A 89 4.83 -4.04 -12.97
N PHE A 90 5.40 -2.85 -13.15
CA PHE A 90 6.82 -2.59 -13.06
C PHE A 90 7.08 -1.54 -11.99
N SER A 91 7.58 -1.99 -10.83
CA SER A 91 7.92 -1.16 -9.68
C SER A 91 9.43 -0.94 -9.60
N CYS A 92 9.84 0.12 -8.93
CA CYS A 92 11.21 0.56 -8.95
C CYS A 92 11.66 1.14 -7.59
N GLY A 93 12.94 0.95 -7.28
CA GLY A 93 13.62 1.71 -6.24
C GLY A 93 13.21 1.32 -4.84
N ILE A 94 13.68 2.12 -3.88
CA ILE A 94 13.40 1.95 -2.45
C ILE A 94 11.91 2.06 -2.10
N GLY A 95 11.13 2.76 -2.93
CA GLY A 95 9.69 2.92 -2.74
C GLY A 95 8.83 1.85 -3.40
N GLN A 96 9.44 1.01 -4.26
CA GLN A 96 8.73 0.12 -5.19
C GLN A 96 7.59 0.86 -5.91
N ILE A 97 7.89 2.04 -6.43
CA ILE A 97 6.93 2.89 -7.14
C ILE A 97 6.86 2.51 -8.62
N ASN A 98 5.68 2.61 -9.22
CA ASN A 98 5.48 2.41 -10.65
C ASN A 98 5.55 3.75 -11.42
N VAL A 99 5.51 3.64 -12.76
CA VAL A 99 5.63 4.80 -13.66
C VAL A 99 4.49 5.83 -13.49
N ARG A 100 3.29 5.41 -13.07
CA ARG A 100 2.18 6.34 -12.83
C ARG A 100 2.35 7.11 -11.52
N GLU A 101 2.85 6.45 -10.48
CA GLU A 101 3.18 7.12 -9.22
C GLU A 101 4.31 8.13 -9.42
N TRP A 102 5.33 7.75 -10.19
CA TRP A 102 6.38 8.66 -10.63
C TRP A 102 5.79 9.85 -11.41
N CYS A 103 4.88 9.60 -12.36
CA CYS A 103 4.22 10.63 -13.14
C CYS A 103 3.47 11.64 -12.28
N ASN A 104 2.67 11.18 -11.31
CA ASN A 104 1.90 12.06 -10.44
C ASN A 104 2.82 12.98 -9.62
N TRP A 105 3.92 12.44 -9.09
CA TRP A 105 4.92 13.23 -8.38
C TRP A 105 5.65 14.21 -9.32
N ALA A 106 6.13 13.72 -10.46
CA ALA A 106 6.90 14.51 -11.41
C ALA A 106 6.09 15.67 -12.02
N ASN A 107 4.78 15.49 -12.23
CA ASN A 107 3.90 16.56 -12.70
C ASN A 107 3.79 17.73 -11.72
N ALA A 108 3.88 17.46 -10.41
CA ALA A 108 3.78 18.47 -9.36
C ALA A 108 5.09 19.25 -9.12
N LEU A 109 6.19 18.83 -9.75
CA LEU A 109 7.49 19.50 -9.64
C LEU A 109 7.53 20.84 -10.39
N SER A 110 8.38 21.74 -9.92
CA SER A 110 8.69 22.98 -10.64
C SER A 110 9.34 22.69 -12.01
N PRO A 111 9.34 23.64 -12.96
CA PRO A 111 10.00 23.45 -14.26
C PRO A 111 11.48 23.04 -14.17
N ALA A 112 12.22 23.63 -13.22
CA ALA A 112 13.64 23.31 -13.01
C ALA A 112 13.83 21.89 -12.45
N GLU A 113 12.98 21.47 -11.51
CA GLU A 113 12.99 20.11 -10.98
C GLU A 113 12.59 19.07 -12.03
N LYS A 114 11.57 19.36 -12.86
CA LYS A 114 11.19 18.53 -14.02
C LYS A 114 12.37 18.33 -14.96
N GLN A 115 13.06 19.42 -15.30
CA GLN A 115 14.26 19.36 -16.13
C GLN A 115 15.37 18.50 -15.49
N ALA A 116 15.59 18.62 -14.18
CA ALA A 116 16.61 17.87 -13.44
C ALA A 116 16.35 16.35 -13.36
N ILE A 117 15.11 15.92 -13.65
CA ILE A 117 14.73 14.51 -13.77
C ILE A 117 14.37 14.13 -15.21
N GLU A 118 14.67 14.99 -16.17
CA GLU A 118 14.35 14.82 -17.59
C GLU A 118 12.87 14.49 -17.84
N TRP A 119 11.99 15.01 -16.98
CA TRP A 119 10.55 14.92 -17.15
C TRP A 119 10.09 15.93 -18.21
N PRO A 120 9.09 15.58 -19.05
CA PRO A 120 8.50 16.54 -19.98
C PRO A 120 8.04 17.83 -19.29
N ALA A 121 8.26 18.97 -19.95
CA ALA A 121 7.80 20.26 -19.45
C ALA A 121 6.27 20.33 -19.35
N ALA A 122 5.58 19.77 -20.35
CA ALA A 122 4.13 19.63 -20.34
C ALA A 122 3.69 18.53 -19.37
N GLU A 123 2.58 18.78 -18.68
CA GLU A 123 1.95 17.79 -17.81
C GLU A 123 1.56 16.52 -18.59
N GLN A 124 1.73 15.37 -17.96
CA GLN A 124 1.39 14.08 -18.53
C GLN A 124 0.15 13.51 -17.85
N ALA A 125 -0.80 12.94 -18.59
CA ALA A 125 -1.87 12.16 -17.98
C ALA A 125 -1.29 10.86 -17.37
N CYS A 126 -1.59 10.61 -16.09
CA CYS A 126 -1.01 9.54 -15.28
C CYS A 126 -1.98 8.38 -14.99
N ASP A 127 -3.01 8.20 -15.82
CA ASP A 127 -3.97 7.10 -15.75
C ASP A 127 -3.50 5.85 -16.53
N GLU A 128 -4.17 4.71 -16.34
CA GLU A 128 -3.84 3.43 -16.99
C GLU A 128 -3.96 3.47 -18.51
N ALA A 129 -4.98 4.13 -19.04
CA ALA A 129 -5.20 4.20 -20.49
C ALA A 129 -4.06 4.97 -21.16
N THR A 130 -3.53 5.98 -20.47
CA THR A 130 -2.56 6.90 -21.02
C THR A 130 -1.11 6.48 -20.75
N LEU A 131 -0.83 5.98 -19.54
CA LEU A 131 0.50 5.58 -19.08
C LEU A 131 0.43 4.21 -18.39
N PRO A 132 0.16 3.13 -19.14
CA PRO A 132 0.11 1.79 -18.58
C PRO A 132 1.48 1.37 -18.05
N THR A 133 1.53 0.58 -16.98
CA THR A 133 2.81 0.19 -16.37
C THR A 133 3.70 -0.62 -17.31
N GLU A 134 3.09 -1.34 -18.24
CA GLU A 134 3.71 -2.19 -19.25
C GLU A 134 4.60 -1.42 -20.22
N ILE A 135 4.46 -0.09 -20.31
CA ILE A 135 5.34 0.75 -21.12
C ILE A 135 6.82 0.59 -20.71
N VAL A 136 7.06 0.25 -19.45
CA VAL A 136 8.39 0.05 -18.86
C VAL A 136 9.01 -1.29 -19.28
N ARG A 137 8.22 -2.26 -19.74
CA ARG A 137 8.67 -3.64 -20.05
C ARG A 137 9.88 -3.67 -20.98
N SER A 138 9.87 -2.85 -22.03
CA SER A 138 10.96 -2.80 -23.00
C SER A 138 12.28 -2.32 -22.37
N PHE A 139 12.21 -1.34 -21.47
CA PHE A 139 13.38 -0.85 -20.74
C PHE A 139 13.91 -1.92 -19.79
N TYR A 140 13.01 -2.61 -19.08
CA TYR A 140 13.35 -3.74 -18.20
C TYR A 140 14.05 -4.88 -18.97
N ASP A 141 13.51 -5.29 -20.11
CA ASP A 141 14.07 -6.38 -20.92
C ASP A 141 15.47 -6.05 -21.46
N ILE A 142 15.68 -4.81 -21.91
CA ILE A 142 16.99 -4.35 -22.39
C ILE A 142 18.00 -4.33 -21.24
N ALA A 143 17.64 -3.78 -20.08
CA ALA A 143 18.50 -3.79 -18.89
C ALA A 143 18.84 -5.22 -18.44
N ARG A 144 17.87 -6.14 -18.53
CA ARG A 144 18.10 -7.57 -18.28
C ARG A 144 19.10 -8.18 -19.22
N ALA A 145 19.01 -7.89 -20.52
CA ALA A 145 19.95 -8.38 -21.51
C ALA A 145 21.37 -7.80 -21.30
N ARG A 146 21.48 -6.55 -20.86
CA ARG A 146 22.75 -5.88 -20.53
C ARG A 146 23.44 -6.47 -19.28
N ALA A 147 22.68 -7.05 -18.36
CA ALA A 147 23.20 -7.61 -17.12
C ALA A 147 22.48 -8.93 -16.73
N PRO A 148 22.70 -10.02 -17.48
CA PRO A 148 21.95 -11.27 -17.31
C PRO A 148 22.24 -11.97 -15.98
N LYS A 149 23.39 -11.69 -15.35
CA LYS A 149 23.79 -12.27 -14.06
C LYS A 149 23.23 -11.52 -12.85
N LEU A 150 22.67 -10.33 -13.04
CA LEU A 150 22.03 -9.56 -11.97
C LEU A 150 20.54 -9.88 -11.94
N SER A 151 19.96 -10.03 -10.76
CA SER A 151 18.50 -10.01 -10.61
C SER A 151 17.94 -8.65 -11.03
N GLY A 152 16.68 -8.58 -11.46
CA GLY A 152 16.08 -7.30 -11.89
C GLY A 152 16.18 -6.21 -10.83
N GLU A 153 15.91 -6.61 -9.58
CA GLU A 153 15.92 -5.76 -8.40
C GLU A 153 17.32 -5.26 -8.02
N THR A 154 18.40 -5.78 -8.62
CA THR A 154 19.78 -5.30 -8.36
C THR A 154 20.36 -4.49 -9.52
N ARG A 155 19.60 -4.30 -10.61
CA ARG A 155 20.03 -3.47 -11.75
C ARG A 155 19.79 -1.99 -11.44
N GLY A 156 20.86 -1.27 -11.12
CA GLY A 156 20.78 0.18 -10.91
C GLY A 156 20.51 0.99 -12.20
N SER A 157 20.29 2.29 -12.02
CA SER A 157 20.00 3.29 -13.07
C SER A 157 20.93 3.24 -14.29
N ARG A 158 22.20 2.88 -14.10
CA ARG A 158 23.21 2.78 -15.17
C ARG A 158 22.84 1.84 -16.31
N TYR A 159 21.94 0.87 -16.08
CA TYR A 159 21.53 -0.07 -17.13
C TYR A 159 20.37 0.46 -18.00
N TYR A 160 19.76 1.58 -17.59
CA TYR A 160 18.59 2.18 -18.25
C TYR A 160 18.89 3.51 -18.95
N GLY A 161 19.93 4.25 -18.52
CA GLY A 161 20.13 5.66 -18.89
C GLY A 161 20.30 5.94 -20.39
N ASP A 162 20.80 4.99 -21.15
CA ASP A 162 21.25 5.11 -22.55
C ASP A 162 20.37 4.30 -23.52
N ILE A 163 19.17 3.89 -23.08
CA ILE A 163 18.18 3.24 -23.95
C ILE A 163 17.54 4.30 -24.86
N ALA A 164 17.88 4.25 -26.15
CA ALA A 164 17.41 5.23 -27.13
C ALA A 164 15.94 5.05 -27.53
N PHE A 165 15.28 6.17 -27.88
CA PHE A 165 13.90 6.19 -28.39
C PHE A 165 13.67 5.17 -29.51
N ALA A 166 14.55 5.14 -30.52
CA ALA A 166 14.42 4.26 -31.67
C ALA A 166 14.39 2.76 -31.29
N THR A 167 14.96 2.38 -30.14
CA THR A 167 15.01 1.00 -29.65
C THR A 167 13.68 0.54 -29.05
N VAL A 168 12.91 1.46 -28.47
CA VAL A 168 11.69 1.13 -27.71
C VAL A 168 10.41 1.70 -28.31
N ALA A 169 10.49 2.65 -29.25
CA ALA A 169 9.35 3.39 -29.80
C ALA A 169 8.24 2.46 -30.32
N LYS A 170 8.58 1.46 -31.15
CA LYS A 170 7.58 0.51 -31.68
C LYS A 170 6.87 -0.29 -30.59
N LYS A 171 7.58 -0.62 -29.50
CA LYS A 171 6.98 -1.36 -28.38
C LYS A 171 6.12 -0.46 -27.51
N VAL A 172 6.53 0.81 -27.31
CA VAL A 172 5.70 1.82 -26.64
C VAL A 172 4.41 2.03 -27.43
N GLU A 173 4.50 2.22 -28.74
CA GLU A 173 3.35 2.31 -29.64
C GLU A 173 2.44 1.08 -29.54
N ALA A 174 3.01 -0.13 -29.56
CA ALA A 174 2.24 -1.37 -29.46
C ALA A 174 1.51 -1.54 -28.11
N VAL A 175 2.08 -1.04 -27.01
CA VAL A 175 1.41 -1.06 -25.69
C VAL A 175 0.24 -0.07 -25.64
N LEU A 176 0.32 1.03 -26.40
CA LEU A 176 -0.72 2.06 -26.45
C LEU A 176 -1.79 1.78 -27.51
N ALA A 177 -1.52 0.91 -28.47
CA ALA A 177 -2.50 0.51 -29.46
C ALA A 177 -3.73 -0.04 -28.73
N PRO A 178 -4.96 0.35 -29.13
CA PRO A 178 -6.17 -0.03 -28.42
C PRO A 178 -6.21 -1.55 -28.27
N ILE A 179 -6.14 -2.01 -27.01
CA ILE A 179 -6.47 -3.40 -26.69
C ILE A 179 -7.94 -3.52 -27.04
N ALA A 180 -8.28 -4.39 -27.99
CA ALA A 180 -9.67 -4.78 -28.21
C ALA A 180 -10.17 -5.44 -26.92
N THR A 181 -10.66 -4.64 -25.99
CA THR A 181 -11.18 -5.12 -24.71
C THR A 181 -12.48 -5.84 -25.00
N GLY A 182 -12.53 -7.13 -24.67
CA GLY A 182 -13.70 -7.99 -24.82
C GLY A 182 -14.90 -7.53 -23.98
N GLY A 183 -15.57 -6.47 -24.42
CA GLY A 183 -16.98 -6.21 -24.11
C GLY A 183 -17.32 -5.25 -22.97
N THR A 184 -16.38 -4.52 -22.36
CA THR A 184 -16.77 -3.50 -21.35
C THR A 184 -16.09 -2.15 -21.61
N THR A 185 -16.90 -1.24 -22.16
CA THR A 185 -16.67 0.20 -22.42
C THR A 185 -15.52 0.52 -23.39
N PRO A 186 -15.81 1.13 -24.56
CA PRO A 186 -14.75 1.62 -25.44
C PRO A 186 -13.94 2.68 -24.69
N ILE A 187 -12.67 2.39 -24.41
CA ILE A 187 -11.71 3.47 -24.14
C ILE A 187 -11.69 4.28 -25.42
N THR A 188 -12.03 5.57 -25.34
CA THR A 188 -11.94 6.46 -26.51
C THR A 188 -10.52 6.28 -27.08
N PRO A 189 -10.37 5.82 -28.34
CA PRO A 189 -9.05 5.51 -28.87
C PRO A 189 -8.15 6.72 -28.70
N ILE A 190 -7.08 6.58 -27.91
CA ILE A 190 -6.06 7.62 -27.84
C ILE A 190 -5.43 7.63 -29.22
N GLU A 191 -5.48 8.78 -29.89
CA GLU A 191 -4.79 8.94 -31.17
C GLU A 191 -3.29 8.75 -30.95
N ILE A 192 -2.74 7.67 -31.50
CA ILE A 192 -1.32 7.34 -31.37
C ILE A 192 -0.53 8.15 -32.37
N THR A 193 -0.24 9.40 -32.00
CA THR A 193 0.62 10.29 -32.78
C THR A 193 2.09 10.12 -32.39
N PRO A 194 3.05 10.47 -33.27
CA PRO A 194 4.47 10.50 -32.90
C PRO A 194 4.77 11.37 -31.67
N ALA A 195 3.99 12.43 -31.44
CA ALA A 195 4.11 13.28 -30.26
C ALA A 195 3.72 12.54 -28.97
N VAL A 196 2.61 11.79 -29.00
CA VAL A 196 2.17 10.95 -27.86
C VAL A 196 3.23 9.90 -27.55
N VAL A 197 3.73 9.16 -28.55
CA VAL A 197 4.75 8.12 -28.34
C VAL A 197 6.04 8.72 -27.74
N ARG A 198 6.47 9.90 -28.19
CA ARG A 198 7.64 10.61 -27.62
C ARG A 198 7.42 11.07 -26.19
N ALA A 199 6.25 11.62 -25.86
CA ALA A 199 5.93 12.05 -24.51
C ALA A 199 5.95 10.86 -23.53
N ARG A 200 5.36 9.73 -23.94
CA ARG A 200 5.30 8.50 -23.15
C ARG A 200 6.66 7.82 -22.99
N TYR A 201 7.47 7.81 -24.06
CA TYR A 201 8.88 7.42 -23.95
C TYR A 201 9.62 8.28 -22.94
N SER A 202 9.44 9.60 -22.99
CA SER A 202 10.14 10.53 -22.08
C SER A 202 9.76 10.27 -20.62
N ALA A 203 8.47 10.03 -20.35
CA ALA A 203 7.99 9.65 -19.03
C ALA A 203 8.61 8.32 -18.53
N ALA A 204 8.60 7.28 -19.36
CA ALA A 204 9.19 5.98 -19.03
C ALA A 204 10.73 6.07 -18.89
N SER A 205 11.39 6.88 -19.71
CA SER A 205 12.83 7.10 -19.66
C SER A 205 13.25 7.83 -18.39
N SER A 206 12.53 8.90 -18.01
CA SER A 206 12.72 9.59 -16.72
C SER A 206 12.58 8.60 -15.55
N PHE A 207 11.48 7.85 -15.50
CA PHE A 207 11.24 6.85 -14.46
C PHE A 207 12.38 5.81 -14.36
N THR A 208 12.76 5.20 -15.50
CA THR A 208 13.78 4.14 -15.49
C THR A 208 15.20 4.66 -15.23
N ARG A 209 15.55 5.85 -15.71
CA ARG A 209 16.86 6.47 -15.50
C ARG A 209 17.09 6.87 -14.05
N TYR A 210 16.05 7.39 -13.39
CA TYR A 210 16.14 7.80 -11.98
C TYR A 210 15.65 6.72 -11.02
N CYS A 211 15.50 5.49 -11.51
CA CYS A 211 14.97 4.40 -10.71
C CYS A 211 15.80 4.11 -9.43
N GLY A 212 17.12 4.20 -9.54
CA GLY A 212 18.03 4.02 -8.40
C GLY A 212 18.25 5.28 -7.56
N ASP A 213 17.65 6.42 -7.92
CA ASP A 213 17.80 7.67 -7.17
C ASP A 213 16.92 7.64 -5.92
N VAL A 214 17.56 7.35 -4.79
CA VAL A 214 16.91 7.19 -3.49
C VAL A 214 16.06 8.39 -3.12
N ARG A 215 16.58 9.61 -3.34
CA ARG A 215 15.89 10.81 -2.88
C ARG A 215 14.57 10.99 -3.61
N LYS A 216 14.60 10.87 -4.94
CA LYS A 216 13.43 11.00 -5.80
C LYS A 216 12.40 9.90 -5.53
N ASN A 217 12.85 8.67 -5.30
CA ASN A 217 11.95 7.55 -4.97
C ASN A 217 11.23 7.75 -3.63
N ILE A 218 11.93 8.24 -2.59
CA ILE A 218 11.31 8.55 -1.29
C ILE A 218 10.25 9.65 -1.45
N GLN A 219 10.57 10.72 -2.19
CA GLN A 219 9.63 11.82 -2.46
C GLN A 219 8.39 11.35 -3.23
N ALA A 220 8.59 10.55 -4.29
CA ALA A 220 7.49 10.00 -5.07
C ALA A 220 6.63 9.04 -4.25
N LYS A 221 7.23 8.17 -3.42
CA LYS A 221 6.49 7.29 -2.51
C LYS A 221 5.66 8.07 -1.49
N ALA A 222 6.24 9.10 -0.87
CA ALA A 222 5.52 9.97 0.07
C ALA A 222 4.32 10.65 -0.61
N THR A 223 4.51 11.11 -1.84
CA THR A 223 3.44 11.73 -2.66
C THR A 223 2.34 10.74 -3.01
N ALA A 224 2.69 9.51 -3.40
CA ALA A 224 1.73 8.46 -3.71
C ALA A 224 0.87 8.08 -2.49
N LEU A 225 1.51 7.90 -1.32
CA LEU A 225 0.80 7.65 -0.07
C LEU A 225 -0.10 8.82 0.32
N ARG A 226 0.37 10.06 0.16
CA ARG A 226 -0.42 11.26 0.43
C ARG A 226 -1.65 11.36 -0.44
N ARG A 227 -1.52 11.08 -1.74
CA ARG A 227 -2.65 11.04 -2.66
C ARG A 227 -3.70 10.03 -2.20
N LEU A 228 -3.28 8.80 -1.87
CA LEU A 228 -4.20 7.79 -1.35
C LEU A 228 -4.88 8.24 -0.05
N PHE A 229 -4.14 8.87 0.86
CA PHE A 229 -4.69 9.44 2.08
C PHE A 229 -5.77 10.49 1.77
N ASP A 230 -5.48 11.45 0.89
CA ASP A 230 -6.39 12.54 0.57
C ASP A 230 -7.59 12.13 -0.30
N THR A 231 -7.46 11.14 -1.18
CA THR A 231 -8.57 10.75 -2.08
C THR A 231 -9.39 9.58 -1.57
N GLU A 232 -8.78 8.62 -0.88
CA GLU A 232 -9.45 7.36 -0.55
C GLU A 232 -9.81 7.21 0.94
N ILE A 233 -9.10 7.90 1.85
CA ILE A 233 -9.36 7.76 3.30
C ILE A 233 -10.48 8.72 3.72
N PRO A 234 -11.57 8.23 4.35
CA PRO A 234 -12.67 9.09 4.79
C PRO A 234 -12.19 10.18 5.75
N GLU A 235 -12.80 11.36 5.64
CA GLU A 235 -12.43 12.52 6.42
C GLU A 235 -12.40 12.29 7.95
N PRO A 236 -13.35 11.57 8.58
CA PRO A 236 -13.27 11.23 9.99
C PRO A 236 -11.99 10.48 10.36
N LEU A 237 -11.61 9.50 9.54
CA LEU A 237 -10.42 8.69 9.77
C LEU A 237 -9.12 9.48 9.51
N ARG A 238 -9.16 10.50 8.63
CA ARG A 238 -8.04 11.43 8.41
C ARG A 238 -7.81 12.40 9.58
N ARG A 239 -8.85 12.73 10.36
CA ARG A 239 -8.76 13.70 11.47
C ARG A 239 -8.69 13.07 12.85
N ARG A 240 -9.05 11.79 12.98
CA ARG A 240 -9.17 11.06 14.24
C ARG A 240 -7.88 11.10 15.07
N ASP A 241 -6.76 10.80 14.44
CA ASP A 241 -5.46 10.69 15.09
C ASP A 241 -4.65 11.97 14.88
N THR A 242 -5.28 13.13 15.09
CA THR A 242 -4.59 14.43 15.02
C THR A 242 -3.83 14.69 16.31
N TYR A 243 -2.61 15.19 16.16
CA TYR A 243 -1.76 15.58 17.28
C TYR A 243 -1.54 17.09 17.24
N PRO A 244 -1.57 17.79 18.39
CA PRO A 244 -1.23 19.21 18.43
C PRO A 244 0.12 19.43 17.75
N ALA A 245 0.23 20.48 16.94
CA ALA A 245 1.48 20.84 16.29
C ALA A 245 2.61 20.91 17.34
N GLY A 246 3.71 20.21 17.10
CA GLY A 246 4.85 20.14 18.02
C GLY A 246 4.75 19.11 19.16
N ARG A 247 3.60 18.42 19.36
CA ARG A 247 3.52 17.30 20.31
C ARG A 247 4.30 16.12 19.74
N SER A 248 5.38 15.77 20.44
CA SER A 248 6.22 14.63 20.10
C SER A 248 6.62 13.87 21.34
N PHE A 249 6.97 12.59 21.18
CA PHE A 249 7.54 11.79 22.26
C PHE A 249 9.06 11.76 22.14
N ALA A 250 9.72 11.93 23.28
CA ALA A 250 11.16 11.84 23.38
C ALA A 250 11.64 10.44 22.99
N ARG A 251 12.53 10.37 22.00
CA ARG A 251 13.27 9.14 21.67
C ARG A 251 14.48 8.98 22.59
N LYS A 252 14.69 7.76 23.07
CA LYS A 252 15.90 7.37 23.80
C LYS A 252 17.15 7.26 22.90
N CYS A 253 16.95 7.28 21.58
CA CYS A 253 17.95 6.89 20.59
C CYS A 253 18.04 7.93 19.45
N GLY A 254 19.18 8.62 19.32
CA GLY A 254 19.62 9.29 18.08
C GLY A 254 19.58 10.82 18.02
N LYS A 255 20.68 11.41 17.53
CA LYS A 255 20.96 12.86 17.36
C LYS A 255 20.14 13.58 16.27
N VAL A 256 19.37 12.85 15.44
CA VAL A 256 18.80 13.38 14.18
C VAL A 256 17.33 13.82 14.33
N SER A 257 16.53 13.11 15.15
CA SER A 257 15.19 13.58 15.51
C SER A 257 14.76 13.03 16.87
N PRO A 258 14.63 13.89 17.90
CA PRO A 258 14.22 13.47 19.24
C PRO A 258 12.71 13.20 19.33
N ALA A 259 11.95 13.46 18.27
CA ALA A 259 10.50 13.59 18.25
C ALA A 259 9.82 12.43 17.52
N VAL A 260 8.79 11.84 18.13
CA VAL A 260 7.91 10.88 17.45
C VAL A 260 6.45 11.31 17.49
N TYR A 261 5.78 11.08 16.36
CA TYR A 261 4.35 11.21 16.19
C TYR A 261 3.65 9.87 16.50
N PRO A 262 2.51 9.86 17.18
CA PRO A 262 1.75 8.63 17.39
C PRO A 262 1.24 8.01 16.07
N LEU A 263 0.85 6.73 16.10
CA LEU A 263 0.40 6.02 14.90
C LEU A 263 -0.95 6.55 14.43
N HIS A 264 -0.98 7.04 13.20
CA HIS A 264 -2.20 7.52 12.58
C HIS A 264 -2.87 6.42 11.76
N THR A 265 -4.05 5.98 12.18
CA THR A 265 -4.78 4.85 11.61
C THR A 265 -5.16 5.09 10.14
N GLY A 266 -5.55 6.31 9.78
CA GLY A 266 -5.81 6.68 8.38
C GLY A 266 -4.59 6.50 7.46
N TRP A 267 -3.38 6.81 7.92
CA TRP A 267 -2.16 6.61 7.15
C TRP A 267 -1.78 5.14 7.05
N LEU A 268 -1.99 4.35 8.10
CA LEU A 268 -1.82 2.90 8.04
C LEU A 268 -2.81 2.26 7.05
N MET A 269 -4.05 2.75 7.00
CA MET A 269 -5.02 2.34 5.99
C MET A 269 -4.55 2.72 4.58
N ALA A 270 -4.00 3.93 4.38
CA ALA A 270 -3.45 4.33 3.08
C ALA A 270 -2.29 3.41 2.63
N ILE A 271 -1.40 3.01 3.56
CA ILE A 271 -0.35 2.02 3.29
C ILE A 271 -0.95 0.65 2.92
N ALA A 272 -1.99 0.21 3.64
CA ALA A 272 -2.69 -1.03 3.31
C ALA A 272 -3.27 -0.97 1.88
N MET A 273 -3.96 0.13 1.54
CA MET A 273 -4.56 0.34 0.22
C MET A 273 -3.52 0.47 -0.89
N TYR A 274 -2.34 1.04 -0.61
CA TYR A 274 -1.23 1.08 -1.57
C TYR A 274 -0.83 -0.34 -1.99
N ASN A 275 -0.70 -1.25 -1.02
CA ASN A 275 -0.24 -2.61 -1.26
C ASN A 275 -1.33 -3.54 -1.80
N ALA A 276 -2.58 -3.27 -1.44
CA ALA A 276 -3.69 -4.18 -1.64
C ALA A 276 -4.71 -3.74 -2.70
N GLY A 277 -4.65 -2.46 -3.08
CA GLY A 277 -5.69 -1.76 -3.81
C GLY A 277 -6.74 -1.11 -2.90
N LYS A 278 -7.49 -0.17 -3.46
CA LYS A 278 -8.48 0.65 -2.75
C LYS A 278 -9.69 -0.12 -2.20
N HIS A 279 -9.97 -1.31 -2.72
CA HIS A 279 -11.10 -2.16 -2.28
C HIS A 279 -10.97 -2.68 -0.84
N PHE A 280 -9.81 -2.49 -0.22
CA PHE A 280 -9.57 -2.90 1.16
C PHE A 280 -10.26 -2.03 2.22
N LEU A 281 -10.53 -0.75 1.92
CA LEU A 281 -11.31 0.09 2.84
C LEU A 281 -12.75 -0.46 3.02
N PRO A 282 -13.52 -0.73 1.95
CA PRO A 282 -14.82 -1.39 2.06
C PRO A 282 -14.78 -2.71 2.83
N ARG A 283 -13.71 -3.50 2.69
CA ARG A 283 -13.55 -4.76 3.44
C ARG A 283 -13.47 -4.53 4.95
N VAL A 284 -12.66 -3.57 5.38
CA VAL A 284 -12.52 -3.22 6.80
C VAL A 284 -13.80 -2.60 7.33
N ALA A 285 -14.44 -1.74 6.54
CA ALA A 285 -15.74 -1.17 6.86
C ALA A 285 -16.81 -2.26 7.07
N SER A 286 -16.91 -3.22 6.14
CA SER A 286 -17.83 -4.35 6.22
C SER A 286 -17.60 -5.21 7.47
N TYR A 287 -16.34 -5.42 7.86
CA TYR A 287 -16.00 -6.17 9.09
C TYR A 287 -16.54 -5.49 10.35
N TYR A 288 -16.46 -4.17 10.43
CA TYR A 288 -16.98 -3.39 11.57
C TYR A 288 -18.44 -2.91 11.39
N SER A 289 -19.17 -3.47 10.43
CA SER A 289 -20.55 -3.06 10.09
C SER A 289 -20.71 -1.55 9.83
N ILE A 290 -19.67 -0.93 9.27
CA ILE A 290 -19.69 0.45 8.80
C ILE A 290 -20.38 0.47 7.42
N THR A 291 -21.44 1.26 7.32
CA THR A 291 -22.28 1.41 6.13
C THR A 291 -21.86 2.63 5.30
N LYS A 292 -22.43 2.79 4.09
CA LYS A 292 -22.26 3.99 3.28
C LYS A 292 -22.67 5.28 4.01
N GLU A 293 -23.70 5.21 4.84
CA GLU A 293 -24.21 6.36 5.60
C GLU A 293 -23.28 6.71 6.76
N THR A 294 -22.62 5.72 7.36
CA THR A 294 -21.81 5.90 8.57
C THR A 294 -20.32 6.06 8.30
N ILE A 295 -19.81 5.64 7.14
CA ILE A 295 -18.38 5.75 6.79
C ILE A 295 -17.85 7.19 6.76
N GLY A 296 -18.72 8.14 6.45
CA GLY A 296 -18.41 9.58 6.46
C GLY A 296 -18.54 10.24 7.83
N THR A 297 -18.84 9.49 8.90
CA THR A 297 -19.13 10.04 10.23
C THR A 297 -18.11 9.60 11.27
N ASP A 298 -17.89 10.43 12.31
CA ASP A 298 -17.03 10.06 13.44
C ASP A 298 -17.55 8.81 14.18
N ALA A 299 -18.87 8.64 14.23
CA ALA A 299 -19.52 7.50 14.88
C ALA A 299 -19.18 6.17 14.18
N GLY A 300 -19.13 6.14 12.85
CA GLY A 300 -18.75 4.93 12.10
C GLY A 300 -17.33 4.46 12.41
N TRP A 301 -16.45 5.38 12.79
CA TRP A 301 -15.07 5.09 13.14
C TRP A 301 -14.80 5.16 14.65
N ALA A 302 -15.85 5.16 15.48
CA ALA A 302 -15.71 5.12 16.93
C ALA A 302 -14.87 3.91 17.37
N ASP A 303 -13.95 4.15 18.29
CA ASP A 303 -12.97 3.16 18.78
C ASP A 303 -12.11 2.45 17.71
N PHE A 304 -12.06 2.98 16.47
CA PHE A 304 -11.18 2.43 15.44
C PHE A 304 -9.73 2.80 15.76
N THR A 305 -8.86 1.80 15.87
CA THR A 305 -7.44 1.90 16.26
C THR A 305 -6.57 1.12 15.28
N PRO A 306 -5.23 1.27 15.33
CA PRO A 306 -4.33 0.44 14.53
C PRO A 306 -4.55 -1.09 14.71
N LEU A 307 -4.96 -1.53 15.91
CA LEU A 307 -5.26 -2.94 16.15
C LEU A 307 -6.53 -3.39 15.44
N ARG A 308 -7.58 -2.57 15.49
CA ARG A 308 -8.81 -2.84 14.73
C ARG A 308 -8.55 -2.83 13.22
N LEU A 309 -7.64 -1.98 12.74
CA LEU A 309 -7.20 -2.06 11.34
C LEU A 309 -6.58 -3.43 11.03
N ILE A 310 -5.62 -3.91 11.83
CA ILE A 310 -5.00 -5.23 11.61
C ILE A 310 -6.05 -6.35 11.65
N GLU A 311 -6.94 -6.32 12.64
CA GLU A 311 -8.01 -7.29 12.82
C GLU A 311 -8.95 -7.30 11.59
N GLY A 312 -9.44 -6.14 11.16
CA GLY A 312 -10.28 -6.01 9.96
C GLY A 312 -9.58 -6.46 8.67
N LEU A 313 -8.28 -6.15 8.52
CA LEU A 313 -7.47 -6.61 7.39
C LEU A 313 -7.31 -8.14 7.37
N TYR A 314 -7.32 -8.80 8.53
CA TYR A 314 -7.20 -10.25 8.63
C TYR A 314 -8.55 -10.97 8.50
N GLY A 315 -9.52 -10.51 9.29
CA GLY A 315 -10.80 -11.14 9.54
C GLY A 315 -11.89 -10.78 8.54
N GLY A 316 -11.76 -9.67 7.80
CA GLY A 316 -12.76 -9.23 6.83
C GLY A 316 -13.04 -10.28 5.75
N GLY A 317 -14.31 -10.62 5.56
CA GLY A 317 -14.80 -11.50 4.51
C GLY A 317 -14.77 -13.00 4.83
N ARG A 318 -15.61 -13.74 4.10
CA ARG A 318 -15.76 -15.19 4.17
C ARG A 318 -14.76 -15.88 3.26
N PHE A 319 -13.89 -16.70 3.84
CA PHE A 319 -12.91 -17.49 3.10
C PHE A 319 -13.55 -18.70 2.42
N ASN A 320 -13.35 -18.81 1.10
CA ASN A 320 -13.67 -20.01 0.32
C ASN A 320 -12.41 -20.91 0.24
N PRO A 321 -12.42 -22.10 0.87
CA PRO A 321 -11.27 -22.98 0.84
C PRO A 321 -11.02 -23.63 -0.53
N GLU A 322 -12.00 -23.67 -1.42
CA GLU A 322 -11.85 -24.24 -2.77
C GLU A 322 -11.11 -23.26 -3.67
N THR A 323 -11.63 -22.04 -3.80
CA THR A 323 -11.07 -21.00 -4.69
C THR A 323 -9.88 -20.24 -4.07
N LYS A 324 -9.69 -20.33 -2.74
CA LYS A 324 -8.74 -19.51 -1.96
C LYS A 324 -9.05 -18.01 -1.97
N GLU A 325 -10.31 -17.66 -2.19
CA GLU A 325 -10.78 -16.29 -2.27
C GLU A 325 -11.51 -15.87 -0.97
N LEU A 326 -11.59 -14.56 -0.75
CA LEU A 326 -12.40 -13.93 0.28
C LEU A 326 -13.59 -13.25 -0.36
N ASN A 327 -14.78 -13.54 0.14
CA ASN A 327 -16.02 -12.91 -0.27
C ASN A 327 -16.49 -11.93 0.81
N TYR A 328 -16.71 -10.68 0.45
CA TYR A 328 -17.27 -9.65 1.32
C TYR A 328 -18.17 -8.73 0.50
N PHE A 329 -18.78 -7.75 1.14
CA PHE A 329 -19.60 -6.75 0.46
C PHE A 329 -18.91 -5.40 0.50
N ASP A 330 -19.04 -4.63 -0.57
CA ASP A 330 -18.69 -3.22 -0.55
C ASP A 330 -19.71 -2.39 0.27
N LEU A 331 -19.52 -1.08 0.27
CA LEU A 331 -20.38 -0.15 1.02
C LEU A 331 -21.80 -0.06 0.43
N ASP A 332 -21.97 -0.44 -0.83
CA ASP A 332 -23.27 -0.48 -1.53
C ASP A 332 -23.94 -1.87 -1.41
N GLY A 333 -23.31 -2.83 -0.73
CA GLY A 333 -23.80 -4.19 -0.60
C GLY A 333 -23.48 -5.09 -1.81
N SER A 334 -22.64 -4.64 -2.74
CA SER A 334 -22.22 -5.43 -3.88
C SER A 334 -21.15 -6.46 -3.46
N PRO A 335 -21.23 -7.71 -3.92
CA PRO A 335 -20.23 -8.71 -3.58
C PRO A 335 -18.87 -8.39 -4.20
N ILE A 336 -17.82 -8.49 -3.40
CA ILE A 336 -16.43 -8.43 -3.84
C ILE A 336 -15.76 -9.78 -3.55
N GLU A 337 -15.07 -10.29 -4.57
CA GLU A 337 -14.13 -11.40 -4.46
C GLU A 337 -12.69 -10.88 -4.49
N ALA A 338 -11.87 -11.29 -3.52
CA ALA A 338 -10.46 -10.92 -3.48
C ALA A 338 -9.58 -12.03 -2.90
N SER A 339 -8.38 -12.18 -3.46
CA SER A 339 -7.47 -13.25 -3.04
C SER A 339 -7.14 -13.15 -1.56
N TRP A 340 -7.37 -14.24 -0.82
CA TRP A 340 -7.02 -14.33 0.60
C TRP A 340 -5.52 -14.09 0.84
N TRP A 341 -4.68 -14.46 -0.13
CA TRP A 341 -3.24 -14.25 -0.04
C TRP A 341 -2.89 -12.77 0.08
N LYS A 342 -3.49 -11.91 -0.75
CA LYS A 342 -3.29 -10.45 -0.70
C LYS A 342 -3.69 -9.89 0.66
N ALA A 343 -4.82 -10.34 1.20
CA ALA A 343 -5.27 -9.95 2.54
C ALA A 343 -4.26 -10.29 3.63
N CYS A 344 -3.69 -11.50 3.59
CA CYS A 344 -2.67 -11.89 4.54
C CYS A 344 -1.40 -11.05 4.42
N ILE A 345 -0.90 -10.85 3.19
CA ILE A 345 0.32 -10.06 2.95
C ILE A 345 0.16 -8.63 3.46
N VAL A 346 -0.99 -8.00 3.21
CA VAL A 346 -1.26 -6.62 3.63
C VAL A 346 -1.39 -6.51 5.14
N GLN A 347 -2.00 -7.50 5.78
CA GLN A 347 -2.04 -7.58 7.24
C GLN A 347 -0.62 -7.65 7.83
N GLN A 348 0.25 -8.52 7.29
CA GLN A 348 1.65 -8.59 7.71
C GLN A 348 2.40 -7.30 7.41
N HIS A 349 2.13 -6.67 6.26
CA HIS A 349 2.72 -5.39 5.87
C HIS A 349 2.42 -4.33 6.93
N VAL A 350 1.14 -4.12 7.27
CA VAL A 350 0.73 -3.14 8.28
C VAL A 350 1.28 -3.50 9.66
N ALA A 351 1.26 -4.77 10.05
CA ALA A 351 1.84 -5.22 11.32
C ALA A 351 3.34 -4.92 11.41
N ARG A 352 4.09 -5.15 10.33
CA ARG A 352 5.53 -4.83 10.26
C ARG A 352 5.77 -3.32 10.31
N VAL A 353 5.01 -2.53 9.55
CA VAL A 353 5.07 -1.05 9.62
C VAL A 353 4.87 -0.59 11.06
N ILE A 354 3.87 -1.11 11.76
CA ILE A 354 3.61 -0.83 13.18
C ILE A 354 4.79 -1.27 14.05
N GLY A 355 5.34 -2.46 13.79
CA GLY A 355 6.52 -2.99 14.51
C GLY A 355 7.79 -2.16 14.30
N TYR A 356 7.95 -1.54 13.13
CA TYR A 356 9.04 -0.59 12.84
C TYR A 356 8.76 0.81 13.39
N ALA A 357 7.49 1.20 13.49
CA ALA A 357 7.05 2.53 13.87
C ALA A 357 6.73 2.70 15.37
N THR A 358 6.60 1.63 16.17
CA THR A 358 6.22 1.70 17.61
C THR A 358 6.84 0.61 18.50
N LEU A 359 6.96 0.87 19.80
CA LEU A 359 6.83 -0.15 20.86
C LEU A 359 5.62 0.12 21.74
N PRO A 360 5.02 -0.92 22.38
CA PRO A 360 5.39 -2.33 22.33
C PRO A 360 4.84 -3.07 21.09
N GLY A 361 4.71 -2.40 19.95
CA GLY A 361 4.34 -2.99 18.65
C GLY A 361 5.06 -4.29 18.30
N LYS A 362 6.28 -4.55 18.81
CA LYS A 362 6.94 -5.87 18.69
C LYS A 362 6.13 -7.03 19.30
N SER A 363 5.41 -6.89 20.41
CA SER A 363 4.64 -8.02 20.97
C SER A 363 3.33 -8.25 20.23
N ILE A 364 2.67 -7.18 19.77
CA ILE A 364 1.40 -7.26 19.05
C ILE A 364 1.61 -7.66 17.58
N ALA A 365 2.60 -7.10 16.89
CA ALA A 365 2.96 -7.54 15.55
C ALA A 365 3.50 -8.98 15.55
N ARG A 366 4.37 -9.34 16.52
CA ARG A 366 4.88 -10.73 16.64
C ARG A 366 3.84 -11.73 17.13
N SER A 367 2.70 -11.36 17.70
CA SER A 367 1.63 -12.33 17.93
C SER A 367 0.83 -12.60 16.64
N LEU A 368 0.96 -11.71 15.64
CA LEU A 368 0.24 -11.75 14.37
C LEU A 368 1.10 -12.26 13.19
N GLU A 369 2.43 -12.19 13.29
CA GLU A 369 3.41 -12.75 12.33
C GLU A 369 3.50 -14.31 12.31
N PRO A 370 3.52 -15.05 13.44
CA PRO A 370 3.83 -16.49 13.49
C PRO A 370 2.70 -17.37 12.95
N ALA A 371 1.52 -16.80 12.73
CA ALA A 371 0.48 -17.50 12.00
C ALA A 371 0.92 -17.75 10.55
N GLY A 372 1.85 -16.98 9.96
CA GLY A 372 2.45 -17.28 8.65
C GLY A 372 1.41 -17.59 7.58
N CYS A 373 0.46 -16.67 7.35
CA CYS A 373 -0.69 -16.94 6.50
C CYS A 373 -1.31 -18.34 6.72
N LYS A 374 -1.31 -18.87 7.95
CA LYS A 374 -2.05 -20.09 8.24
C LYS A 374 -3.52 -19.69 8.18
N LYS A 375 -4.25 -20.40 7.33
CA LYS A 375 -5.68 -20.20 7.14
C LYS A 375 -6.36 -20.24 8.51
N ILE A 376 -7.01 -19.15 8.90
CA ILE A 376 -8.01 -19.24 9.96
C ILE A 376 -9.17 -20.08 9.41
N PRO A 377 -9.64 -21.11 10.13
CA PRO A 377 -10.91 -21.76 9.83
C PRO A 377 -12.02 -20.70 9.66
N SER A 378 -12.88 -20.88 8.65
CA SER A 378 -13.97 -19.95 8.31
C SER A 378 -14.87 -19.63 9.51
N GLU A 379 -15.03 -20.60 10.42
CA GLU A 379 -15.82 -20.53 11.65
C GLU A 379 -15.33 -19.47 12.65
N LYS A 380 -14.06 -19.05 12.57
CA LYS A 380 -13.47 -18.01 13.44
C LYS A 380 -13.38 -16.64 12.77
N ARG A 381 -13.87 -16.49 11.53
CA ARG A 381 -13.98 -15.20 10.85
C ARG A 381 -15.36 -14.62 11.13
N GLN A 382 -15.45 -13.32 11.44
CA GLN A 382 -16.75 -12.67 11.49
C GLN A 382 -17.35 -12.72 10.08
N LEU A 383 -18.55 -13.28 9.98
CA LEU A 383 -19.38 -13.11 8.79
C LEU A 383 -19.68 -11.62 8.68
N SER A 384 -19.43 -11.02 7.52
CA SER A 384 -19.99 -9.70 7.23
C SER A 384 -21.50 -9.81 7.49
N SER A 385 -22.04 -8.86 8.25
CA SER A 385 -23.44 -8.83 8.69
C SER A 385 -24.45 -8.81 7.52
N GLY A 386 -23.97 -8.71 6.28
CA GLY A 386 -24.74 -8.85 5.04
C GLY A 386 -24.88 -10.27 4.47
N PHE A 387 -24.29 -11.31 5.07
CA PHE A 387 -24.62 -12.71 4.73
C PHE A 387 -25.99 -13.11 5.30
N PHE A 388 -27.04 -12.34 5.00
CA PHE A 388 -28.36 -12.93 4.97
C PHE A 388 -28.35 -13.86 3.75
N ALA A 389 -28.33 -15.17 4.00
CA ALA A 389 -28.77 -16.12 2.98
C ALA A 389 -30.09 -15.56 2.43
N PRO A 390 -30.29 -15.48 1.11
CA PRO A 390 -31.60 -15.15 0.59
C PRO A 390 -32.56 -16.13 1.25
N THR A 391 -33.43 -15.62 2.11
CA THR A 391 -34.57 -16.40 2.58
C THR A 391 -35.25 -16.85 1.31
N ALA A 392 -35.15 -18.14 1.01
CA ALA A 392 -35.93 -18.76 -0.03
C ALA A 392 -37.40 -18.50 0.36
N SER A 393 -37.98 -17.45 -0.19
CA SER A 393 -39.43 -17.28 -0.21
C SER A 393 -39.95 -18.48 -0.99
N ARG A 394 -40.51 -19.45 -0.27
CA ARG A 394 -41.33 -20.52 -0.84
C ARG A 394 -42.57 -19.92 -1.48
#